data_AF-B4DAT6-F1
#
_entry.id   AF-B4DAT6-F1
#
_cell.length_a   1.000
_cell.length_b   1.000
_cell.length_c   1.000
_cell.angle_alpha   90.00
_cell.angle_beta   90.00
_cell.angle_gamma   90.00
#
_symmetry.space_group_name_H-M   'P 1'
#
loop_
_entity.id
_entity.type
_entity.pdbx_description
1 polymer ?
#
loop_
_entity_poly.entity_id
_entity_poly.type
_entity_poly.pdbx_seq_one_letter_code
_entity_poly.pdbx_strand_id
1 'polypeptide(L)'
;MAFRLDDLVIAGVFYNTRPFCVHGRLLLRGEETPILVELTGIPAEDLRGRGFEFEVPRNDRPATDDDRARVAQFRNQQIGAVGTMTAALKRKTVDGSTDELNRRSEQGEPPPVRWCRCLYLEWFSQNGRVVVELAEPRMRFVHDHEAPSSPAAGEGGTGSGAPESVASPESESETAWTVEEIDSFDLPDVDGEFSEEAPEEEGYGLVPDDLNRELEQAARRLDREITAPSDDFPERAEWELLDDLIEKSDGTLIENLLREFRLPPADAELTDHEAALALRTALAHLALFGVAFHICEHCSIREAYRIFQEKVCLEGRIFPEMRGTSFVQHYMTSDYCERCQNEL
;
A
#
# COMPACT_ATOMS: atom_id res chain seq x y z
N MET A 1 16.09 8.25 -17.03
CA MET A 1 16.65 6.89 -16.95
C MET A 1 15.55 5.98 -16.40
N ALA A 2 15.46 4.71 -16.83
CA ALA A 2 14.45 3.77 -16.34
C ALA A 2 15.12 2.68 -15.50
N PHE A 3 14.55 2.36 -14.34
CA PHE A 3 14.99 1.27 -13.48
C PHE A 3 14.49 -0.04 -14.07
N ARG A 4 15.41 -0.95 -14.44
CA ARG A 4 15.05 -2.23 -15.07
C ARG A 4 15.24 -3.37 -14.09
N LEU A 5 14.17 -4.14 -13.90
CA LEU A 5 14.11 -5.28 -12.97
C LEU A 5 14.13 -6.64 -13.69
N ASP A 6 14.25 -6.65 -15.02
CA ASP A 6 14.11 -7.80 -15.91
C ASP A 6 14.76 -9.09 -15.38
N ASP A 7 16.02 -9.01 -14.95
CA ASP A 7 16.79 -10.14 -14.48
C ASP A 7 16.59 -10.46 -13.00
N LEU A 8 16.01 -9.54 -12.21
CA LEU A 8 15.82 -9.67 -10.77
C LEU A 8 14.48 -10.31 -10.41
N VAL A 9 13.46 -10.20 -11.26
CA VAL A 9 12.12 -10.71 -10.94
C VAL A 9 12.08 -12.24 -10.98
N ILE A 10 11.66 -12.86 -9.86
CA ILE A 10 11.45 -14.31 -9.77
C ILE A 10 9.98 -14.64 -10.04
N ALA A 11 9.07 -13.95 -9.36
CA ALA A 11 7.65 -14.16 -9.45
C ALA A 11 6.89 -12.88 -9.09
N GLY A 12 5.60 -12.84 -9.42
CA GLY A 12 4.74 -11.75 -8.99
C GLY A 12 3.27 -12.04 -9.19
N VAL A 13 2.44 -11.28 -8.51
CA VAL A 13 0.99 -11.31 -8.63
C VAL A 13 0.47 -9.88 -8.71
N PHE A 14 -0.45 -9.63 -9.64
CA PHE A 14 -1.08 -8.33 -9.83
C PHE A 14 -2.57 -8.50 -10.02
N TYR A 15 -3.31 -7.52 -9.52
CA TYR A 15 -4.76 -7.46 -9.57
C TYR A 15 -5.20 -6.10 -10.10
N ASN A 16 -6.04 -6.13 -11.12
CA ASN A 16 -6.80 -4.98 -11.59
C ASN A 16 -8.29 -5.32 -11.55
N THR A 17 -8.80 -5.70 -10.38
CA THR A 17 -10.22 -6.04 -10.17
C THR A 17 -11.08 -4.79 -10.00
N ARG A 18 -10.51 -3.71 -9.45
CA ARG A 18 -11.16 -2.41 -9.31
C ARG A 18 -10.74 -1.46 -10.44
N PRO A 19 -11.65 -0.62 -10.96
CA PRO A 19 -11.30 0.42 -11.92
C PRO A 19 -10.17 1.30 -11.41
N PHE A 20 -9.24 1.65 -12.29
CA PHE A 20 -8.12 2.56 -12.01
C PHE A 20 -7.15 2.15 -10.89
N CYS A 21 -7.28 0.96 -10.32
CA CYS A 21 -6.39 0.47 -9.26
C CYS A 21 -5.69 -0.82 -9.73
N VAL A 22 -4.36 -0.80 -9.70
CA VAL A 22 -3.54 -1.99 -9.91
C VAL A 22 -2.73 -2.21 -8.65
N HIS A 23 -3.01 -3.28 -7.92
CA HIS A 23 -2.23 -3.66 -6.74
C HIS A 23 -1.62 -5.04 -6.91
N GLY A 24 -0.49 -5.30 -6.26
CA GLY A 24 0.24 -6.53 -6.47
C GLY A 24 1.44 -6.70 -5.57
N ARG A 25 2.10 -7.84 -5.72
CA ARG A 25 3.33 -8.19 -5.04
C ARG A 25 4.35 -8.69 -6.04
N LEU A 26 5.60 -8.26 -5.90
CA LEU A 26 6.70 -8.65 -6.76
C LEU A 26 7.83 -9.25 -5.92
N LEU A 27 8.18 -10.50 -6.20
CA LEU A 27 9.33 -11.15 -5.55
C LEU A 27 10.58 -10.93 -6.40
N LEU A 28 11.56 -10.25 -5.81
CA LEU A 28 12.87 -10.02 -6.43
C LEU A 28 13.92 -10.95 -5.84
N ARG A 29 14.86 -11.34 -6.69
CA ARG A 29 16.03 -12.13 -6.30
C ARG A 29 16.91 -11.33 -5.35
N GLY A 30 17.18 -11.92 -4.20
CA GLY A 30 17.98 -11.29 -3.15
C GLY A 30 17.15 -10.69 -2.02
N GLU A 31 15.82 -10.67 -2.17
CA GLU A 31 14.89 -10.24 -1.13
C GLU A 31 14.00 -11.38 -0.66
N GLU A 32 13.81 -11.49 0.65
CA GLU A 32 12.90 -12.47 1.24
C GLU A 32 11.46 -11.96 1.22
N THR A 33 11.27 -10.65 1.42
CA THR A 33 9.94 -10.03 1.42
C THR A 33 9.57 -9.52 0.03
N PRO A 34 8.36 -9.85 -0.48
CA PRO A 34 7.92 -9.33 -1.75
C PRO A 34 7.61 -7.83 -1.65
N ILE A 35 7.96 -7.09 -2.69
CA ILE A 35 7.65 -5.67 -2.82
C ILE A 35 6.16 -5.50 -3.07
N LEU A 36 5.52 -4.63 -2.29
CA LEU A 36 4.14 -4.22 -2.50
C LEU A 36 4.08 -3.18 -3.63
N VAL A 37 3.13 -3.32 -4.53
CA VAL A 37 2.92 -2.41 -5.65
C VAL A 37 1.48 -1.93 -5.62
N GLU A 38 1.27 -0.62 -5.62
CA GLU A 38 -0.03 0.05 -5.56
C GLU A 38 -0.04 1.21 -6.57
N LEU A 39 -0.68 1.01 -7.72
CA LEU A 39 -0.60 1.92 -8.83
C LEU A 39 -1.99 2.39 -9.25
N THR A 40 -2.05 3.66 -9.65
CA THR A 40 -3.25 4.29 -10.17
C THR A 40 -3.19 4.34 -11.69
N GLY A 41 -4.20 3.78 -12.33
CA GLY A 41 -4.37 3.76 -13.77
C GLY A 41 -4.95 2.46 -14.30
N ILE A 42 -5.03 2.35 -15.63
CA ILE A 42 -5.67 1.23 -16.31
C ILE A 42 -4.62 0.50 -17.15
N PRO A 43 -4.42 -0.82 -16.96
CA PRO A 43 -3.54 -1.60 -17.81
C PRO A 43 -4.15 -1.83 -19.20
N ALA A 44 -3.38 -2.44 -20.11
CA ALA A 44 -3.87 -2.79 -21.43
C ALA A 44 -5.05 -3.79 -21.37
N GLU A 45 -5.81 -3.87 -22.45
CA GLU A 45 -7.06 -4.64 -22.54
C GLU A 45 -6.90 -6.12 -22.14
N ASP A 46 -5.73 -6.70 -22.37
CA ASP A 46 -5.45 -8.10 -22.05
C ASP A 46 -5.30 -8.39 -20.55
N LEU A 47 -4.96 -7.38 -19.74
CA LEU A 47 -4.79 -7.47 -18.29
C LEU A 47 -5.89 -6.76 -17.51
N ARG A 48 -6.70 -5.93 -18.17
CA ARG A 48 -7.75 -5.12 -17.55
C ARG A 48 -8.83 -5.99 -16.90
N GLY A 49 -9.24 -5.63 -15.68
CA GLY A 49 -10.33 -6.31 -14.98
C GLY A 49 -9.95 -7.69 -14.44
N ARG A 50 -8.66 -8.04 -14.39
CA ARG A 50 -8.20 -9.40 -14.09
C ARG A 50 -7.08 -9.41 -13.05
N GLY A 51 -7.02 -10.49 -12.28
CA GLY A 51 -5.84 -10.89 -11.53
C GLY A 51 -4.97 -11.81 -12.38
N PHE A 52 -3.66 -11.67 -12.28
CA PHE A 52 -2.71 -12.60 -12.87
C PHE A 52 -1.50 -12.79 -11.97
N GLU A 53 -0.95 -13.99 -12.00
CA GLU A 53 0.35 -14.26 -11.41
C GLU A 53 1.28 -14.84 -12.46
N PHE A 54 2.56 -14.70 -12.20
CA PHE A 54 3.58 -15.19 -13.09
C PHE A 54 4.84 -15.61 -12.33
N GLU A 55 5.56 -16.55 -12.93
CA GLU A 55 6.87 -17.00 -12.48
C GLU A 55 7.85 -16.94 -13.66
N VAL A 56 9.12 -16.70 -13.35
CA VAL A 56 10.21 -16.63 -14.32
C VAL A 56 11.28 -17.65 -13.92
N PRO A 57 11.11 -18.94 -14.25
CA PRO A 57 12.05 -19.99 -13.85
C PRO A 57 13.49 -19.75 -14.29
N ARG A 58 13.69 -18.99 -15.38
CA ARG A 58 15.04 -18.62 -15.86
C ARG A 58 15.81 -17.73 -14.87
N ASN A 59 15.11 -16.97 -14.03
CA ASN A 59 15.70 -16.05 -13.08
C ASN A 59 15.97 -16.70 -11.71
N ASP A 60 15.54 -17.95 -11.53
CA ASP A 60 15.77 -18.77 -10.34
C ASP A 60 17.25 -19.22 -10.29
N ARG A 61 18.09 -18.30 -9.81
CA ARG A 61 19.52 -18.51 -9.54
C ARG A 61 19.87 -17.90 -8.19
N PRO A 62 20.96 -18.34 -7.54
CA PRO A 62 21.43 -17.71 -6.32
C PRO A 62 21.66 -16.20 -6.51
N ALA A 63 21.25 -15.41 -5.50
CA ALA A 63 21.44 -13.98 -5.48
C ALA A 63 22.92 -13.62 -5.26
N THR A 64 23.47 -12.78 -6.14
CA THR A 64 24.81 -12.21 -5.99
C THR A 64 24.77 -10.98 -5.09
N ASP A 65 25.94 -10.50 -4.65
CA ASP A 65 26.02 -9.24 -3.90
C ASP A 65 25.58 -8.02 -4.74
N ASP A 66 25.79 -8.07 -6.05
CA ASP A 66 25.30 -7.04 -6.98
C ASP A 66 23.77 -7.04 -7.09
N ASP A 67 23.14 -8.23 -7.11
CA ASP A 67 21.67 -8.34 -7.09
C ASP A 67 21.12 -7.69 -5.81
N ARG A 68 21.69 -8.03 -4.64
CA ARG A 68 21.31 -7.46 -3.35
C ARG A 68 21.50 -5.94 -3.32
N ALA A 69 22.62 -5.43 -3.83
CA ALA A 69 22.89 -4.00 -3.89
C ALA A 69 21.91 -3.24 -4.80
N ARG A 70 21.47 -3.85 -5.91
CA ARG A 70 20.45 -3.26 -6.80
C ARG A 70 19.07 -3.27 -6.16
N VAL A 71 18.70 -4.35 -5.49
CA VAL A 71 17.41 -4.47 -4.79
C VAL A 71 17.32 -3.51 -3.60
N ALA A 72 18.42 -3.31 -2.85
CA ALA A 72 18.48 -2.37 -1.73
C ALA A 72 18.22 -0.90 -2.13
N GLN A 73 18.38 -0.54 -3.41
CA GLN A 73 18.03 0.78 -3.92
C GLN A 73 16.52 0.93 -4.19
N PHE A 74 15.79 -0.18 -4.23
CA PHE A 74 14.38 -0.25 -4.54
C PHE A 74 13.55 -0.17 -3.25
N ARG A 75 12.41 0.53 -3.30
CA ARG A 75 11.54 0.66 -2.12
C ARG A 75 10.62 -0.56 -2.01
N ASN A 76 10.41 -1.03 -0.78
CA ASN A 76 9.55 -2.18 -0.48
C ASN A 76 8.06 -1.93 -0.76
N GLN A 77 7.64 -0.66 -0.81
CA GLN A 77 6.33 -0.24 -1.30
C GLN A 77 6.50 0.68 -2.50
N GLN A 78 5.88 0.32 -3.62
CA GLN A 78 5.87 1.08 -4.85
C GLN A 78 4.50 1.71 -5.03
N ILE A 79 4.45 3.03 -5.00
CA ILE A 79 3.24 3.80 -5.30
C ILE A 79 3.43 4.65 -6.54
N GLY A 80 2.36 4.89 -7.29
CA GLY A 80 2.38 5.88 -8.36
C GLY A 80 1.44 5.54 -9.51
N ALA A 81 1.88 5.77 -10.74
CA ALA A 81 1.01 5.70 -11.91
C ALA A 81 1.34 4.54 -12.85
N VAL A 82 0.31 3.87 -13.35
CA VAL A 82 0.45 2.83 -14.38
C VAL A 82 0.97 3.45 -15.69
N GLY A 83 2.04 2.88 -16.23
CA GLY A 83 2.54 3.16 -17.57
C GLY A 83 1.90 2.20 -18.58
N THR A 84 2.72 1.47 -19.32
CA THR A 84 2.25 0.39 -20.21
C THR A 84 2.36 -0.96 -19.51
N MET A 85 1.24 -1.64 -19.27
CA MET A 85 1.23 -3.00 -18.72
C MET A 85 0.46 -3.94 -19.66
N THR A 86 1.13 -4.94 -20.23
CA THR A 86 0.53 -5.90 -21.19
C THR A 86 1.33 -7.21 -21.25
N ALA A 87 0.62 -8.33 -21.46
CA ALA A 87 1.13 -9.65 -21.77
C ALA A 87 1.01 -10.02 -23.26
N ALA A 88 0.45 -9.13 -24.09
CA ALA A 88 0.20 -9.38 -25.52
C ALA A 88 1.41 -9.15 -26.43
N LEU A 89 2.53 -8.64 -25.89
CA LEU A 89 3.72 -8.35 -26.68
C LEU A 89 4.46 -9.64 -27.09
N LYS A 90 5.04 -9.59 -28.30
CA LYS A 90 5.98 -10.61 -28.77
C LYS A 90 7.37 -10.00 -28.89
N ARG A 91 8.38 -10.69 -28.36
CA ARG A 91 9.78 -10.27 -28.44
C ARG A 91 10.60 -11.30 -29.18
N LYS A 92 11.60 -10.83 -29.93
CA LYS A 92 12.69 -11.66 -30.43
C LYS A 92 13.63 -11.98 -29.26
N THR A 93 13.76 -13.25 -28.94
CA THR A 93 14.75 -13.76 -28.00
C THR A 93 15.73 -14.65 -28.72
N VAL A 94 16.98 -14.55 -28.30
CA VAL A 94 18.02 -15.47 -28.72
C VAL A 94 17.69 -16.86 -28.17
N ASP A 95 17.70 -17.84 -29.06
CA ASP A 95 17.43 -19.24 -28.77
C ASP A 95 18.76 -19.99 -28.60
N GLY A 96 18.78 -21.02 -27.77
CA GLY A 96 19.99 -21.82 -27.50
C GLY A 96 20.73 -21.46 -26.21
N SER A 97 21.53 -22.42 -25.75
CA SER A 97 22.39 -22.27 -24.56
C SER A 97 23.54 -21.30 -24.84
N THR A 98 24.14 -20.74 -23.78
CA THR A 98 25.31 -19.87 -23.89
C THR A 98 26.44 -20.55 -24.69
N ASP A 99 26.62 -21.85 -24.52
CA ASP A 99 27.65 -22.63 -25.23
C ASP A 99 27.36 -22.77 -26.73
N GLU A 100 26.10 -22.97 -27.12
CA GLU A 100 25.70 -23.03 -28.53
C GLU A 100 25.83 -21.65 -29.20
N LEU A 101 25.50 -20.59 -28.48
CA LEU A 101 25.67 -19.21 -28.95
C LEU A 101 27.13 -18.84 -29.13
N ASN A 102 28.00 -19.24 -28.19
CA ASN A 102 29.43 -19.03 -28.29
C ASN A 102 30.01 -19.77 -29.50
N ARG A 103 29.65 -21.05 -29.70
CA ARG A 103 30.09 -21.84 -30.88
C ARG A 103 29.66 -21.20 -32.19
N ARG A 104 28.41 -20.74 -32.29
CA ARG A 104 27.89 -20.08 -33.50
C ARG A 104 28.56 -18.75 -33.76
N SER A 105 28.83 -17.97 -32.71
CA SER A 105 29.58 -16.72 -32.81
C SER A 105 31.01 -16.97 -33.30
N GLU A 106 31.69 -18.00 -32.80
CA GLU A 106 33.02 -18.42 -33.28
C GLU A 106 33.00 -18.88 -34.75
N GLN A 107 31.88 -19.46 -35.20
CA GLN A 107 31.66 -19.92 -36.57
C GLN A 107 31.12 -18.82 -37.51
N GLY A 108 30.88 -17.60 -36.99
CA GLY A 108 30.34 -16.48 -37.77
C GLY A 108 28.87 -16.63 -38.16
N GLU A 109 28.15 -17.57 -37.54
CA GLU A 109 26.72 -17.77 -37.78
C GLU A 109 25.86 -16.82 -36.91
N PRO A 110 24.77 -16.26 -37.46
CA PRO A 110 23.87 -15.45 -36.65
C PRO A 110 23.20 -16.32 -35.57
N PRO A 111 23.05 -15.79 -34.34
CA PRO A 111 22.39 -16.52 -33.28
C PRO A 111 20.94 -16.83 -33.67
N PRO A 112 20.42 -18.05 -33.44
CA PRO A 112 19.06 -18.38 -33.78
C PRO A 112 18.13 -17.49 -32.94
N VAL A 113 17.16 -16.86 -33.59
CA VAL A 113 16.22 -15.94 -32.95
C VAL A 113 14.82 -16.52 -33.06
N ARG A 114 14.14 -16.67 -31.92
CA ARG A 114 12.73 -17.05 -31.86
C ARG A 114 11.87 -15.90 -31.37
N TRP A 115 10.62 -15.86 -31.83
CA TRP A 115 9.61 -14.97 -31.28
C TRP A 115 8.93 -15.66 -30.11
N CYS A 116 8.89 -14.98 -28.96
CA CYS A 116 8.25 -15.50 -27.76
C CYS A 116 7.30 -14.47 -27.14
N ARG A 117 6.41 -14.94 -26.26
CA ARG A 117 5.50 -14.07 -25.50
C ARG A 117 6.30 -13.27 -24.47
N CYS A 118 5.95 -12.00 -24.30
CA CYS A 118 6.60 -11.08 -23.40
C CYS A 118 5.57 -10.45 -22.46
N LEU A 119 5.82 -10.54 -21.15
CA LEU A 119 5.14 -9.71 -20.17
C LEU A 119 5.92 -8.41 -20.01
N TYR A 120 5.26 -7.31 -20.32
CA TYR A 120 5.81 -5.97 -20.19
C TYR A 120 5.01 -5.21 -19.14
N LEU A 121 5.66 -4.84 -18.04
CA LEU A 121 5.09 -4.01 -16.99
C LEU A 121 5.91 -2.74 -16.88
N GLU A 122 5.23 -1.60 -16.90
CA GLU A 122 5.84 -0.29 -16.74
C GLU A 122 4.97 0.57 -15.84
N TRP A 123 5.63 1.27 -14.93
CA TRP A 123 4.98 2.23 -14.03
C TRP A 123 5.96 3.34 -13.64
N PHE A 124 5.42 4.38 -13.01
CA PHE A 124 6.19 5.51 -12.48
C PHE A 124 5.98 5.54 -10.97
N SER A 125 7.06 5.40 -10.20
CA SER A 125 7.03 5.34 -8.73
C SER A 125 8.03 6.28 -8.07
N GLN A 126 8.22 6.15 -6.76
CA GLN A 126 9.26 6.85 -6.00
C GLN A 126 10.67 6.59 -6.56
N ASN A 127 10.89 5.43 -7.21
CA ASN A 127 12.14 5.09 -7.89
C ASN A 127 12.22 5.65 -9.34
N GLY A 128 11.24 6.45 -9.75
CA GLY A 128 11.09 6.96 -11.11
C GLY A 128 10.40 5.95 -12.03
N ARG A 129 10.77 5.94 -13.32
CA ARG A 129 10.19 5.01 -14.29
C ARG A 129 10.76 3.62 -14.07
N VAL A 130 9.92 2.65 -13.73
CA VAL A 130 10.29 1.23 -13.56
C VAL A 130 9.78 0.43 -14.76
N VAL A 131 10.62 -0.47 -15.26
CA VAL A 131 10.30 -1.35 -16.40
C VAL A 131 10.69 -2.78 -16.05
N VAL A 132 9.77 -3.70 -16.32
CA VAL A 132 9.93 -5.14 -16.21
C VAL A 132 9.55 -5.75 -17.55
N GLU A 133 10.52 -6.36 -18.22
CA GLU A 133 10.34 -7.02 -19.51
C GLU A 133 10.75 -8.49 -19.41
N LEU A 134 9.77 -9.38 -19.29
CA LEU A 134 9.98 -10.81 -19.02
C LEU A 134 9.66 -11.63 -20.26
N ALA A 135 10.65 -12.38 -20.74
CA ALA A 135 10.48 -13.32 -21.84
C ALA A 135 9.99 -14.67 -21.33
N GLU A 136 8.89 -15.16 -21.93
CA GLU A 136 8.29 -16.47 -21.63
C GLU A 136 8.01 -16.74 -20.15
N PRO A 137 7.40 -15.78 -19.41
CA PRO A 137 6.97 -16.07 -18.06
C PRO A 137 5.88 -17.15 -18.07
N ARG A 138 5.89 -18.01 -17.05
CA ARG A 138 4.78 -18.92 -16.77
C ARG A 138 3.69 -18.11 -16.11
N MET A 139 2.62 -17.80 -16.83
CA MET A 139 1.54 -16.94 -16.35
C MET A 139 0.23 -17.72 -16.20
N ARG A 140 -0.52 -17.43 -15.12
CA ARG A 140 -1.93 -17.83 -14.99
C ARG A 140 -2.79 -16.64 -14.57
N PHE A 141 -4.01 -16.60 -15.07
CA PHE A 141 -5.02 -15.66 -14.57
C PHE A 141 -5.64 -16.23 -13.29
N VAL A 142 -5.85 -15.35 -12.31
CA VAL A 142 -6.46 -15.66 -11.03
C VAL A 142 -7.78 -14.92 -10.95
N HIS A 143 -8.81 -15.55 -10.38
CA HIS A 143 -10.08 -14.89 -10.07
C HIS A 143 -10.13 -14.68 -8.56
N ASP A 144 -10.42 -13.43 -8.21
CA ASP A 144 -10.64 -12.88 -6.87
C ASP A 144 -9.44 -12.89 -5.90
N HIS A 145 -9.03 -11.68 -5.51
CA HIS A 145 -8.31 -11.39 -4.27
C HIS A 145 -9.01 -10.19 -3.63
N GLU A 146 -9.45 -10.37 -2.40
CA GLU A 146 -9.97 -9.30 -1.55
C GLU A 146 -8.78 -8.42 -1.15
N ALA A 147 -8.75 -7.16 -1.60
CA ALA A 147 -7.64 -6.25 -1.37
C ALA A 147 -7.23 -6.23 0.12
N PRO A 148 -5.94 -6.11 0.48
CA PRO A 148 -5.56 -5.92 1.87
C PRO A 148 -6.21 -4.62 2.35
N SER A 149 -7.11 -4.73 3.33
CA SER A 149 -7.64 -3.59 4.05
C SER A 149 -6.46 -2.85 4.69
N SER A 150 -6.36 -1.55 4.41
CA SER A 150 -5.50 -0.65 5.16
C SER A 150 -5.85 -0.80 6.66
N PRO A 151 -4.87 -0.80 7.59
CA PRO A 151 -5.16 -0.96 9.01
C PRO A 151 -5.99 0.24 9.49
N ALA A 152 -7.30 0.05 9.53
CA ALA A 152 -8.19 0.92 10.25
C ALA A 152 -7.75 0.92 11.71
N ALA A 153 -7.65 2.13 12.26
CA ALA A 153 -7.47 2.39 13.67
C ALA A 153 -8.32 1.42 14.50
N GLY A 154 -7.68 0.81 15.49
CA GLY A 154 -8.25 -0.30 16.23
C GLY A 154 -9.54 0.07 16.93
N GLU A 155 -10.43 -0.91 17.01
CA GLU A 155 -11.27 -1.14 18.17
C GLU A 155 -11.65 -2.62 18.18
N GLY A 156 -11.43 -3.24 19.34
CA GLY A 156 -11.49 -4.68 19.53
C GLY A 156 -12.90 -5.25 19.54
N GLY A 157 -13.00 -6.54 19.23
CA GLY A 157 -14.26 -7.28 19.40
C GLY A 157 -14.27 -8.64 18.71
N THR A 158 -13.55 -9.61 19.27
CA THR A 158 -13.87 -11.04 19.16
C THR A 158 -15.35 -11.25 19.50
N GLY A 159 -16.20 -12.04 18.85
CA GLY A 159 -16.07 -13.07 17.84
C GLY A 159 -17.19 -14.10 18.11
N SER A 160 -17.85 -14.59 17.06
CA SER A 160 -18.37 -15.97 16.89
C SER A 160 -19.81 -16.07 16.36
N GLY A 161 -19.93 -16.75 15.20
CA GLY A 161 -20.84 -17.89 15.05
C GLY A 161 -22.25 -17.64 14.50
N ALA A 162 -22.40 -17.72 13.18
CA ALA A 162 -23.62 -18.20 12.51
C ALA A 162 -23.56 -19.75 12.41
N PRO A 163 -24.65 -20.52 12.09
CA PRO A 163 -25.81 -20.09 11.31
C PRO A 163 -27.19 -20.76 11.60
N GLU A 164 -28.16 -20.42 10.73
CA GLU A 164 -29.34 -21.17 10.27
C GLU A 164 -30.72 -21.05 10.98
N SER A 165 -31.55 -20.19 10.38
CA SER A 165 -32.85 -20.52 9.73
C SER A 165 -34.18 -20.58 10.52
N VAL A 166 -35.19 -20.01 9.84
CA VAL A 166 -36.66 -20.29 9.84
C VAL A 166 -37.60 -19.36 10.63
N ALA A 167 -38.36 -18.59 9.84
CA ALA A 167 -39.77 -18.18 9.92
C ALA A 167 -40.31 -17.29 11.09
N SER A 168 -40.93 -16.18 10.67
CA SER A 168 -41.95 -15.40 11.40
C SER A 168 -43.17 -16.26 11.79
N PRO A 169 -43.93 -15.93 12.86
CA PRO A 169 -44.90 -14.81 12.79
C PRO A 169 -45.12 -14.00 14.08
N GLU A 170 -45.60 -12.77 13.87
CA GLU A 170 -46.56 -11.94 14.63
C GLU A 170 -46.82 -12.20 16.13
N SER A 171 -46.60 -11.17 16.98
CA SER A 171 -47.64 -10.64 17.89
C SER A 171 -47.13 -9.43 18.69
N GLU A 172 -48.07 -8.51 18.93
CA GLU A 172 -47.94 -7.21 19.58
C GLU A 172 -47.65 -7.32 21.09
N SER A 173 -46.85 -6.41 21.64
CA SER A 173 -47.21 -5.74 22.90
C SER A 173 -46.31 -4.54 23.18
N GLU A 174 -46.98 -3.41 23.39
CA GLU A 174 -46.43 -2.19 23.96
C GLU A 174 -45.99 -2.43 25.41
N THR A 175 -44.85 -1.89 25.84
CA THR A 175 -44.75 -1.37 27.21
C THR A 175 -43.63 -0.34 27.32
N ALA A 176 -44.03 0.84 27.76
CA ALA A 176 -43.21 2.00 28.04
C ALA A 176 -42.26 1.74 29.21
N TRP A 177 -41.02 2.20 29.08
CA TRP A 177 -40.06 2.25 30.19
C TRP A 177 -40.35 3.47 31.06
N THR A 178 -40.98 3.24 32.21
CA THR A 178 -41.05 4.20 33.32
C THR A 178 -39.69 4.33 33.98
N VAL A 179 -39.20 5.56 34.09
CA VAL A 179 -38.05 5.94 34.92
C VAL A 179 -38.56 6.01 36.36
N GLU A 180 -38.18 5.05 37.20
CA GLU A 180 -38.35 5.18 38.65
C GLU A 180 -37.17 5.96 39.23
N GLU A 181 -37.52 7.04 39.92
CA GLU A 181 -36.66 7.85 40.78
C GLU A 181 -36.05 6.94 41.87
N ILE A 182 -34.72 6.84 41.90
CA ILE A 182 -34.03 6.25 43.05
C ILE A 182 -33.85 7.36 44.07
N ASP A 183 -34.63 7.21 45.14
CA ASP A 183 -34.66 8.05 46.31
C ASP A 183 -33.35 7.97 47.11
N SER A 184 -33.04 9.09 47.73
CA SER A 184 -32.03 9.36 48.75
C SER A 184 -31.45 8.13 49.51
N PHE A 185 -30.14 7.91 49.37
CA PHE A 185 -29.38 7.06 50.29
C PHE A 185 -28.44 7.94 51.13
N ASP A 186 -28.72 8.00 52.43
CA ASP A 186 -27.99 8.75 53.47
C ASP A 186 -26.49 8.41 53.47
N LEU A 187 -25.65 9.42 53.25
CA LEU A 187 -24.22 9.36 53.49
C LEU A 187 -23.96 9.72 54.96
N PRO A 188 -23.26 8.89 55.75
CA PRO A 188 -22.85 9.28 57.10
C PRO A 188 -21.72 10.33 57.04
N ASP A 189 -21.91 11.42 57.80
CA ASP A 189 -20.90 12.44 58.10
C ASP A 189 -19.64 11.79 58.68
N VAL A 190 -18.50 11.96 58.00
CA VAL A 190 -17.17 11.60 58.53
C VAL A 190 -16.36 12.89 58.67
N ASP A 191 -16.57 13.54 59.80
CA ASP A 191 -15.67 14.55 60.36
C ASP A 191 -14.49 13.81 61.01
N GLY A 192 -13.46 13.50 60.23
CA GLY A 192 -12.25 12.82 60.71
C GLY A 192 -11.00 13.36 60.06
N GLU A 193 -10.09 13.89 60.87
CA GLU A 193 -8.83 14.51 60.49
C GLU A 193 -8.05 13.69 59.45
N PHE A 194 -7.56 14.39 58.42
CA PHE A 194 -6.74 13.89 57.33
C PHE A 194 -5.39 13.39 57.88
N SER A 195 -5.26 12.08 58.08
CA SER A 195 -3.98 11.41 58.30
C SER A 195 -3.35 11.08 56.95
N GLU A 196 -2.15 11.61 56.69
CA GLU A 196 -1.33 11.31 55.51
C GLU A 196 -0.71 9.90 55.58
N GLU A 197 -1.54 8.87 55.60
CA GLU A 197 -1.10 7.49 55.35
C GLU A 197 -1.82 6.99 54.11
N ALA A 198 -1.07 6.86 53.01
CA ALA A 198 -1.54 6.22 51.80
C ALA A 198 -2.04 4.81 52.16
N PRO A 199 -3.25 4.40 51.77
CA PRO A 199 -3.67 3.03 51.96
C PRO A 199 -2.71 2.15 51.15
N GLU A 200 -2.05 1.22 51.85
CA GLU A 200 -1.27 0.17 51.22
C GLU A 200 -2.17 -0.50 50.17
N GLU A 201 -1.67 -0.63 48.93
CA GLU A 201 -2.33 -1.38 47.87
C GLU A 201 -2.55 -2.83 48.34
N GLU A 202 -3.68 -3.08 48.99
CA GLU A 202 -4.26 -4.43 49.08
C GLU A 202 -4.77 -4.76 47.67
N GLY A 203 -3.81 -5.18 46.85
CA GLY A 203 -4.05 -5.74 45.53
C GLY A 203 -5.10 -6.83 45.65
N TYR A 204 -6.13 -6.75 44.82
CA TYR A 204 -7.10 -7.83 44.64
C TYR A 204 -6.31 -9.12 44.34
N GLY A 205 -6.21 -10.01 45.34
CA GLY A 205 -5.45 -11.28 45.31
C GLY A 205 -6.03 -12.33 44.35
N LEU A 206 -6.56 -11.90 43.21
CA LEU A 206 -7.12 -12.73 42.14
C LEU A 206 -6.02 -13.43 41.33
N VAL A 207 -4.78 -12.98 41.45
CA VAL A 207 -3.62 -13.55 40.77
C VAL A 207 -2.65 -14.06 41.84
N PRO A 208 -2.32 -15.36 41.87
CA PRO A 208 -1.30 -15.89 42.78
C PRO A 208 0.01 -15.11 42.62
N ASP A 209 0.67 -14.76 43.73
CA ASP A 209 1.90 -13.94 43.74
C ASP A 209 3.02 -14.49 42.84
N ASP A 210 3.01 -15.81 42.64
CA ASP A 210 3.96 -16.52 41.79
C ASP A 210 3.71 -16.22 40.31
N LEU A 211 2.43 -16.20 39.90
CA LEU A 211 2.01 -15.87 38.54
C LEU A 211 2.18 -14.37 38.26
N ASN A 212 1.92 -13.52 39.25
CA ASN A 212 2.15 -12.08 39.11
C ASN A 212 3.64 -11.78 38.93
N ARG A 213 4.51 -12.46 39.69
CA ARG A 213 5.98 -12.38 39.51
C ARG A 213 6.43 -12.91 38.15
N GLU A 214 5.81 -13.98 37.65
CA GLU A 214 6.13 -14.53 36.34
C GLU A 214 5.71 -13.58 35.21
N LEU A 215 4.52 -12.99 35.30
CA LEU A 215 4.02 -11.98 34.36
C LEU A 215 4.87 -10.71 34.39
N GLU A 216 5.24 -10.20 35.56
CA GLU A 216 6.17 -9.07 35.66
C GLU A 216 7.55 -9.40 35.08
N GLN A 217 8.05 -10.62 35.29
CA GLN A 217 9.33 -11.04 34.70
C GLN A 217 9.22 -11.18 33.18
N ALA A 218 8.12 -11.70 32.67
CA ALA A 218 7.86 -11.80 31.24
C ALA A 218 7.73 -10.41 30.61
N ALA A 219 6.98 -9.50 31.25
CA ALA A 219 6.85 -8.11 30.83
C ALA A 219 8.21 -7.41 30.81
N ARG A 220 9.03 -7.53 31.88
CA ARG A 220 10.38 -6.96 31.91
C ARG A 220 11.33 -7.57 30.88
N ARG A 221 11.15 -8.84 30.50
CA ARG A 221 11.92 -9.47 29.41
C ARG A 221 11.50 -8.91 28.06
N LEU A 222 10.18 -8.85 27.82
CA LEU A 222 9.62 -8.30 26.60
C LEU A 222 10.00 -6.82 26.45
N ASP A 223 9.91 -6.01 27.52
CA ASP A 223 10.36 -4.63 27.53
C ASP A 223 11.86 -4.53 27.25
N ARG A 224 12.70 -5.44 27.76
CA ARG A 224 14.13 -5.45 27.41
C ARG A 224 14.39 -5.89 25.98
N GLU A 225 13.55 -6.74 25.41
CA GLU A 225 13.65 -7.18 24.01
C GLU A 225 13.14 -6.10 23.04
N ILE A 226 12.09 -5.35 23.41
CA ILE A 226 11.52 -4.24 22.64
C ILE A 226 12.37 -2.97 22.79
N THR A 227 12.87 -2.69 24.01
CA THR A 227 13.68 -1.50 24.33
C THR A 227 15.18 -1.74 24.17
N ALA A 228 15.60 -2.96 23.82
CA ALA A 228 16.94 -3.14 23.27
C ALA A 228 17.06 -2.16 22.09
N PRO A 229 18.01 -1.22 22.11
CA PRO A 229 18.20 -0.32 21.00
C PRO A 229 18.70 -1.17 19.84
N SER A 230 17.79 -1.65 19.01
CA SER A 230 18.11 -1.83 17.61
C SER A 230 18.21 -0.41 17.07
N ASP A 231 19.42 0.15 17.15
CA ASP A 231 19.81 1.45 16.57
C ASP A 231 19.62 1.50 15.04
N ASP A 232 19.05 0.46 14.43
CA ASP A 232 19.01 0.21 12.98
C ASP A 232 17.58 0.11 12.42
N PHE A 233 16.59 0.80 13.00
CA PHE A 233 15.33 1.03 12.28
C PHE A 233 15.40 2.36 11.53
N PRO A 234 15.77 2.37 10.22
CA PRO A 234 15.78 3.59 9.42
C PRO A 234 14.43 4.32 9.46
N GLU A 235 13.34 3.58 9.65
CA GLU A 235 11.98 4.08 9.82
C GLU A 235 11.84 5.07 10.99
N ARG A 236 12.55 4.86 12.12
CA ARG A 236 12.47 5.77 13.28
C ARG A 236 12.96 7.18 12.94
N ALA A 237 14.07 7.28 12.21
CA ALA A 237 14.61 8.56 11.79
C ALA A 237 13.67 9.27 10.80
N GLU A 238 12.95 8.50 9.97
CA GLU A 238 11.94 9.05 9.06
C GLU A 238 10.72 9.60 9.82
N TRP A 239 10.27 8.92 10.87
CA TRP A 239 9.20 9.41 11.75
C TRP A 239 9.61 10.68 12.51
N GLU A 240 10.80 10.70 13.10
CA GLU A 240 11.32 11.88 13.80
C GLU A 240 11.47 13.08 12.85
N LEU A 241 11.90 12.84 11.60
CA LEU A 241 11.94 13.88 10.56
C LEU A 241 10.54 14.40 10.21
N LEU A 242 9.55 13.52 10.05
CA LEU A 242 8.19 13.92 9.74
C LEU A 242 7.59 14.79 10.85
N ASP A 243 7.72 14.37 12.11
CA ASP A 243 7.24 15.12 13.26
C ASP A 243 7.87 16.52 13.31
N ASP A 244 9.20 16.59 13.13
CA ASP A 244 9.93 17.85 13.04
C ASP A 244 9.41 18.76 11.91
N LEU A 245 9.08 18.19 10.76
CA LEU A 245 8.58 18.95 9.59
C LEU A 245 7.17 19.47 9.80
N ILE A 246 6.30 18.68 10.44
CA ILE A 246 4.94 19.07 10.80
C ILE A 246 4.96 20.20 11.83
N GLU A 247 5.86 20.15 12.81
CA GLU A 247 5.97 21.20 13.83
C GLU A 247 6.59 22.50 13.29
N LYS A 248 7.58 22.40 12.39
CA LYS A 248 8.39 23.55 11.94
C LYS A 248 7.92 24.19 10.64
N SER A 249 7.10 23.50 9.84
CA SER A 249 6.70 23.98 8.52
C SER A 249 5.27 23.59 8.15
N ASP A 250 4.59 24.46 7.41
CA ASP A 250 3.28 24.12 6.85
C ASP A 250 3.37 23.27 5.57
N GLY A 251 4.56 22.80 5.16
CA GLY A 251 4.77 22.08 3.91
C GLY A 251 4.60 22.93 2.63
N THR A 252 4.82 22.29 1.48
CA THR A 252 4.68 22.86 0.12
C THR A 252 3.39 22.38 -0.53
N LEU A 253 2.65 23.28 -1.17
CA LEU A 253 1.45 22.91 -1.94
C LEU A 253 1.80 22.05 -3.16
N ILE A 254 0.99 21.04 -3.43
CA ILE A 254 1.13 20.14 -4.59
C ILE A 254 1.13 20.94 -5.91
N GLU A 255 0.30 21.98 -6.02
CA GLU A 255 0.26 22.86 -7.20
C GLU A 255 1.64 23.45 -7.56
N ASN A 256 2.43 23.85 -6.55
CA ASN A 256 3.73 24.46 -6.78
C ASN A 256 4.74 23.50 -7.42
N LEU A 257 4.65 22.20 -7.12
CA LEU A 257 5.48 21.18 -7.76
C LEU A 257 5.07 20.92 -9.21
N LEU A 258 3.77 21.01 -9.49
CA LEU A 258 3.21 20.66 -10.80
C LEU A 258 3.22 21.83 -11.79
N ARG A 259 3.57 23.04 -11.34
CA ARG A 259 3.56 24.28 -12.16
C ARG A 259 4.35 24.15 -13.47
N GLU A 260 5.41 23.36 -13.49
CA GLU A 260 6.24 23.15 -14.68
C GLU A 260 5.57 22.28 -15.76
N PHE A 261 4.60 21.43 -15.39
CA PHE A 261 4.03 20.41 -16.27
C PHE A 261 2.90 20.92 -17.16
N ARG A 262 2.51 22.20 -17.04
CA ARG A 262 1.44 22.86 -17.82
C ARG A 262 0.22 21.94 -18.03
N LEU A 263 -0.29 21.40 -16.92
CA LEU A 263 -1.47 20.55 -16.95
C LEU A 263 -2.68 21.34 -17.48
N PRO A 264 -3.56 20.73 -18.31
CA PRO A 264 -4.81 21.37 -18.72
C PRO A 264 -5.65 21.77 -17.50
N PRO A 265 -6.39 22.89 -17.53
CA PRO A 265 -7.17 23.33 -16.38
C PRO A 265 -8.37 22.39 -16.13
N ALA A 266 -8.92 22.43 -14.91
CA ALA A 266 -9.97 21.52 -14.43
C ALA A 266 -11.32 21.70 -15.13
N ASP A 267 -11.53 22.86 -15.76
CA ASP A 267 -12.70 23.23 -16.54
C ASP A 267 -12.56 22.93 -18.04
N ALA A 268 -11.39 22.47 -18.49
CA ALA A 268 -11.21 22.08 -19.89
C ALA A 268 -12.09 20.88 -20.24
N GLU A 269 -12.72 20.93 -21.41
CA GLU A 269 -13.42 19.78 -22.00
C GLU A 269 -12.40 18.75 -22.49
N LEU A 270 -11.89 17.94 -21.57
CA LEU A 270 -10.96 16.86 -21.86
C LEU A 270 -11.70 15.57 -22.23
N THR A 271 -11.12 14.83 -23.16
CA THR A 271 -11.48 13.42 -23.35
C THR A 271 -10.96 12.56 -22.18
N ASP A 272 -11.56 11.39 -21.97
CA ASP A 272 -11.10 10.45 -20.94
C ASP A 272 -9.61 10.07 -21.13
N HIS A 273 -9.16 10.00 -22.38
CA HIS A 273 -7.76 9.71 -22.70
C HIS A 273 -6.82 10.85 -22.31
N GLU A 274 -7.19 12.09 -22.60
CA GLU A 274 -6.40 13.28 -22.23
C GLU A 274 -6.36 13.49 -20.72
N ALA A 275 -7.50 13.29 -20.03
CA ALA A 275 -7.56 13.33 -18.57
C ALA A 275 -6.67 12.25 -17.94
N ALA A 276 -6.72 11.01 -18.46
CA ALA A 276 -5.84 9.93 -18.00
C ALA A 276 -4.36 10.24 -18.22
N LEU A 277 -4.00 10.84 -19.37
CA LEU A 277 -2.63 11.21 -19.69
C LEU A 277 -2.11 12.33 -18.77
N ALA A 278 -2.93 13.36 -18.54
CA ALA A 278 -2.61 14.47 -17.67
C ALA A 278 -2.44 13.99 -16.21
N LEU A 279 -3.38 13.17 -15.73
CA LEU A 279 -3.32 12.60 -14.39
C LEU A 279 -2.08 11.70 -14.22
N ARG A 280 -1.82 10.80 -15.16
CA ARG A 280 -0.61 9.96 -15.13
C ARG A 280 0.68 10.79 -15.08
N THR A 281 0.73 11.88 -15.84
CA THR A 281 1.90 12.78 -15.85
C THR A 281 2.11 13.45 -14.50
N ALA A 282 1.04 13.95 -13.88
CA ALA A 282 1.08 14.52 -12.55
C ALA A 282 1.49 13.49 -11.49
N LEU A 283 0.83 12.32 -11.48
CA LEU A 283 1.09 11.24 -10.52
C LEU A 283 2.50 10.65 -10.67
N ALA A 284 3.02 10.54 -11.89
CA ALA A 284 4.41 10.12 -12.10
C ALA A 284 5.40 11.08 -11.44
N HIS A 285 5.10 12.38 -11.39
CA HIS A 285 5.93 13.35 -10.68
C HIS A 285 5.74 13.26 -9.17
N LEU A 286 4.49 13.19 -8.72
CA LEU A 286 4.13 13.14 -7.30
C LEU A 286 4.62 11.87 -6.60
N ALA A 287 4.70 10.75 -7.32
CA ALA A 287 5.29 9.53 -6.81
C ALA A 287 6.75 9.75 -6.33
N LEU A 288 7.53 10.63 -6.98
CA LEU A 288 8.90 10.97 -6.52
C LEU A 288 8.93 11.62 -5.13
N PHE A 289 7.80 12.15 -4.66
CA PHE A 289 7.63 12.77 -3.35
C PHE A 289 6.82 11.89 -2.38
N GLY A 290 6.60 10.61 -2.71
CA GLY A 290 5.85 9.71 -1.84
C GLY A 290 4.35 10.01 -1.79
N VAL A 291 3.76 10.58 -2.85
CA VAL A 291 2.32 10.87 -2.88
C VAL A 291 1.58 9.85 -3.75
N ALA A 292 0.62 9.16 -3.14
CA ALA A 292 -0.32 8.27 -3.80
C ALA A 292 -1.68 8.94 -3.96
N PHE A 293 -2.33 8.74 -5.11
CA PHE A 293 -3.68 9.21 -5.37
C PHE A 293 -4.55 8.06 -5.85
N HIS A 294 -5.57 7.71 -5.08
CA HIS A 294 -6.44 6.57 -5.35
C HIS A 294 -7.79 7.04 -5.89
N ILE A 295 -8.29 6.35 -6.92
CA ILE A 295 -9.56 6.67 -7.56
C ILE A 295 -10.59 5.63 -7.12
N CYS A 296 -11.70 6.09 -6.54
CA CYS A 296 -12.83 5.25 -6.17
C CYS A 296 -13.63 4.80 -7.40
N GLU A 297 -14.40 3.73 -7.24
CA GLU A 297 -15.15 3.09 -8.33
C GLU A 297 -16.29 3.95 -8.88
N HIS A 298 -16.76 4.91 -8.09
CA HIS A 298 -17.83 5.83 -8.44
C HIS A 298 -17.39 7.00 -9.32
N CYS A 299 -16.09 7.29 -9.37
CA CYS A 299 -15.55 8.42 -10.13
C CYS A 299 -15.13 7.99 -11.53
N SER A 300 -15.55 8.76 -12.53
CA SER A 300 -14.93 8.74 -13.85
C SER A 300 -13.51 9.34 -13.80
N ILE A 301 -12.68 9.02 -14.79
CA ILE A 301 -11.31 9.57 -14.86
C ILE A 301 -11.28 11.10 -14.97
N ARG A 302 -12.31 11.69 -15.61
CA ARG A 302 -12.47 13.14 -15.74
C ARG A 302 -12.82 13.79 -14.41
N GLU A 303 -13.75 13.20 -13.66
CA GLU A 303 -14.08 13.66 -12.31
C GLU A 303 -12.89 13.51 -11.37
N ALA A 304 -12.18 12.38 -11.44
CA ALA A 304 -10.96 12.16 -10.65
C ALA A 304 -9.89 13.22 -10.97
N TYR A 305 -9.70 13.57 -12.24
CA TYR A 305 -8.79 14.65 -12.64
C TYR A 305 -9.23 16.03 -12.13
N ARG A 306 -10.53 16.33 -12.17
CA ARG A 306 -11.07 17.57 -11.61
C ARG A 306 -10.86 17.64 -10.10
N ILE A 307 -11.22 16.59 -9.36
CA ILE A 307 -10.99 16.49 -7.91
C ILE A 307 -9.50 16.65 -7.60
N PHE A 308 -8.64 15.99 -8.37
CA PHE A 308 -7.20 16.12 -8.22
C PHE A 308 -6.74 17.58 -8.34
N GLN A 309 -7.20 18.32 -9.35
CA GLN A 309 -6.81 19.72 -9.52
C GLN A 309 -7.45 20.67 -8.51
N GLU A 310 -8.74 20.54 -8.25
CA GLU A 310 -9.50 21.51 -7.43
C GLU A 310 -9.33 21.27 -5.93
N LYS A 311 -9.01 20.04 -5.53
CA LYS A 311 -8.87 19.64 -4.12
C LYS A 311 -7.44 19.28 -3.79
N VAL A 312 -6.92 18.22 -4.42
CA VAL A 312 -5.61 17.69 -4.04
C VAL A 312 -4.48 18.68 -4.35
N CYS A 313 -4.48 19.34 -5.51
CA CYS A 313 -3.43 20.32 -5.85
C CYS A 313 -3.48 21.59 -5.00
N LEU A 314 -4.69 22.09 -4.69
CA LEU A 314 -4.88 23.37 -4.00
C LEU A 314 -4.81 23.25 -2.47
N GLU A 315 -5.28 22.14 -1.91
CA GLU A 315 -5.35 21.92 -0.47
C GLU A 315 -4.21 21.00 0.02
N GLY A 316 -3.77 20.07 -0.84
CA GLY A 316 -2.77 19.06 -0.50
C GLY A 316 -1.38 19.64 -0.27
N ARG A 317 -0.77 19.21 0.83
CA ARG A 317 0.53 19.67 1.30
C ARG A 317 1.49 18.51 1.41
N ILE A 318 2.70 18.74 0.92
CA ILE A 318 3.76 17.75 0.91
C ILE A 318 5.03 18.35 1.52
N PHE A 319 5.90 17.48 2.02
CA PHE A 319 7.21 17.88 2.52
C PHE A 319 8.28 17.36 1.55
N PRO A 320 8.85 18.22 0.68
CA PRO A 320 9.88 17.81 -0.27
C PRO A 320 11.08 17.11 0.38
N GLU A 321 11.36 17.41 1.64
CA GLU A 321 12.40 16.81 2.48
C GLU A 321 12.14 15.32 2.74
N MET A 322 10.88 14.88 2.73
CA MET A 322 10.51 13.46 2.85
C MET A 322 10.80 12.67 1.57
N ARG A 323 11.30 13.32 0.52
CA ARG A 323 11.69 12.64 -0.72
C ARG A 323 12.74 11.57 -0.45
N GLY A 324 12.42 10.34 -0.84
CA GLY A 324 13.29 9.20 -0.67
C GLY A 324 13.11 8.47 0.66
N THR A 325 12.23 8.91 1.54
CA THR A 325 11.81 8.10 2.70
C THR A 325 10.84 6.99 2.28
N SER A 326 10.47 6.11 3.21
CA SER A 326 9.38 5.14 3.05
C SER A 326 7.99 5.76 3.25
N PHE A 327 7.92 7.00 3.73
CA PHE A 327 6.66 7.68 3.99
C PHE A 327 5.85 7.89 2.72
N VAL A 328 4.56 7.53 2.79
CA VAL A 328 3.61 7.73 1.71
C VAL A 328 2.41 8.52 2.21
N GLN A 329 2.11 9.62 1.53
CA GLN A 329 0.89 10.38 1.74
C GLN A 329 -0.18 9.91 0.74
N HIS A 330 -1.32 9.48 1.26
CA HIS A 330 -2.43 8.98 0.47
C HIS A 330 -3.53 10.04 0.33
N TYR A 331 -3.97 10.25 -0.90
CA TYR A 331 -5.17 11.01 -1.23
C TYR A 331 -6.16 10.08 -1.93
N MET A 332 -7.45 10.18 -1.62
CA MET A 332 -8.47 9.34 -2.24
C MET A 332 -9.61 10.18 -2.79
N THR A 333 -10.16 9.82 -3.96
CA THR A 333 -11.36 10.50 -4.45
C THR A 333 -12.62 10.15 -3.65
N SER A 334 -12.60 9.07 -2.86
CA SER A 334 -13.68 8.70 -1.95
C SER A 334 -14.00 9.80 -0.95
N ASP A 335 -12.98 10.54 -0.50
CA ASP A 335 -13.12 11.61 0.49
C ASP A 335 -13.98 12.76 -0.04
N TYR A 336 -14.06 12.90 -1.37
CA TYR A 336 -14.80 13.93 -2.09
C TYR A 336 -15.99 13.36 -2.87
N CYS A 337 -16.27 12.07 -2.76
CA CYS A 337 -17.32 11.40 -3.52
C CYS A 337 -18.58 11.27 -2.67
N GLU A 338 -19.66 11.96 -3.05
CA GLU A 338 -20.95 11.90 -2.34
C GLU A 338 -21.49 10.46 -2.22
N ARG A 339 -21.29 9.60 -3.22
CA ARG A 339 -21.74 8.21 -3.16
C ARG A 339 -20.99 7.41 -2.10
N CYS A 340 -19.67 7.56 -2.02
CA CYS A 340 -18.87 6.92 -0.97
C CYS A 340 -19.25 7.44 0.41
N GLN A 341 -19.51 8.74 0.56
CA GLN A 341 -19.92 9.33 1.84
C GLN A 341 -21.29 8.86 2.33
N ASN A 342 -22.19 8.44 1.42
CA ASN A 342 -23.51 7.90 1.77
C ASN A 342 -23.50 6.40 2.10
N GLU A 343 -22.40 5.69 1.79
CA GLU A 343 -22.24 4.25 2.07
C GLU A 343 -21.55 3.98 3.43
N LEU A 344 -20.94 5.01 4.02
CA LEU A 344 -20.36 5.03 5.36
C LEU A 344 -21.43 5.35 6.41
#